data_AF-A0A7S2C457-F1
#
_entry.id   AF-A0A7S2C457-F1
#
_cell.length_a   1.000
_cell.length_b   1.000
_cell.length_c   1.000
_cell.angle_alpha   90.00
_cell.angle_beta   90.00
_cell.angle_gamma   90.00
#
_symmetry.space_group_name_H-M   'P 1'
#
loop_
_entity.id
_entity.type
_entity.pdbx_description
1 polymer ?
#
loop_
_entity_poly.entity_id
_entity_poly.type
_entity_poly.pdbx_seq_one_letter_code
_entity_poly.pdbx_strand_id
1 'polypeptide(L)'
;PADQRRTWLLKTPMYLAMLDDILRAYPDAKIVQTHRAPSESIASWASVQARMWGVASDHVDLHGIGKYVSGLASRLVAKSMSSRRRDAKLDSRIADVQLADLKHDAIGTVARVYAQLGITLTAEAQAAMEAWLERKQVRHGGHRARLIDFDLDEEGVMADPVFAEYCERFGVACP
;
A
#
# COMPACT_ATOMS: atom_id res chain seq x y z
N PRO A 1 -24.00 -28.15 -7.37
CA PRO A 1 -22.82 -27.25 -7.35
C PRO A 1 -22.79 -26.48 -6.03
N ALA A 2 -21.85 -26.84 -5.13
CA ALA A 2 -21.71 -26.16 -3.85
C ALA A 2 -21.54 -24.65 -4.09
N ASP A 3 -22.38 -23.86 -3.41
CA ASP A 3 -22.34 -22.41 -3.29
C ASP A 3 -20.88 -21.92 -3.20
N GLN A 4 -20.28 -21.55 -4.34
CA GLN A 4 -18.88 -21.15 -4.40
C GLN A 4 -18.80 -19.70 -3.93
N ARG A 5 -18.97 -19.51 -2.62
CA ARG A 5 -18.81 -18.21 -1.97
C ARG A 5 -17.43 -17.68 -2.30
N ARG A 6 -17.39 -16.67 -3.18
CA ARG A 6 -16.16 -15.99 -3.56
C ARG A 6 -15.70 -15.12 -2.40
N THR A 7 -14.41 -15.15 -2.11
CA THR A 7 -13.80 -14.23 -1.15
C THR A 7 -13.65 -12.86 -1.81
N TRP A 8 -14.10 -11.81 -1.13
CA TRP A 8 -13.93 -10.44 -1.60
C TRP A 8 -12.48 -9.98 -1.40
N LEU A 9 -11.88 -9.40 -2.43
CA LEU A 9 -10.59 -8.74 -2.36
C LEU A 9 -10.80 -7.24 -2.61
N LEU A 10 -10.55 -6.42 -1.59
CA LEU A 10 -10.75 -4.97 -1.64
C LEU A 10 -9.41 -4.27 -1.45
N LYS A 11 -9.24 -3.10 -2.07
CA LYS A 11 -8.02 -2.30 -1.90
C LYS A 11 -8.29 -0.81 -2.03
N THR A 12 -8.02 -0.08 -0.96
CA THR A 12 -7.83 1.38 -0.99
C THR A 12 -6.78 1.78 0.06
N PRO A 13 -5.90 2.75 -0.23
CA PRO A 13 -4.99 3.28 0.80
C PRO A 13 -5.73 3.87 2.00
N MET A 14 -6.97 4.32 1.84
CA MET A 14 -7.77 4.91 2.91
C MET A 14 -8.06 3.94 4.06
N TYR A 15 -7.99 2.62 3.82
CA TYR A 15 -8.18 1.61 4.86
C TYR A 15 -7.14 1.67 5.98
N LEU A 16 -5.97 2.29 5.76
CA LEU A 16 -4.99 2.54 6.83
C LEU A 16 -5.58 3.34 7.99
N ALA A 17 -6.51 4.27 7.72
CA ALA A 17 -7.16 5.05 8.77
C ALA A 17 -8.36 4.35 9.43
N MET A 18 -8.75 3.17 8.93
CA MET A 18 -10.02 2.52 9.25
C MET A 18 -9.84 1.10 9.82
N LEU A 19 -8.63 0.71 10.24
CA LEU A 19 -8.35 -0.66 10.72
C LEU A 19 -9.32 -1.10 11.82
N ASP A 20 -9.57 -0.24 12.81
CA ASP A 20 -10.49 -0.51 13.91
C ASP A 20 -11.93 -0.71 13.42
N ASP A 21 -12.37 0.09 12.44
CA ASP A 21 -13.72 0.04 11.89
C ASP A 21 -13.92 -1.18 11.01
N ILE A 22 -12.90 -1.53 10.21
CA ILE A 22 -12.88 -2.74 9.36
C ILE A 22 -13.02 -3.97 10.24
N LEU A 23 -12.24 -4.08 11.32
CA LEU A 23 -12.30 -5.24 12.21
C LEU A 23 -13.57 -5.30 13.06
N ARG A 24 -14.19 -4.15 13.34
CA ARG A 24 -15.51 -4.11 13.97
C ARG A 24 -16.60 -4.62 13.03
N ALA A 25 -16.58 -4.19 11.77
CA ALA A 25 -17.57 -4.58 10.77
C ALA A 25 -17.35 -6.00 10.21
N TYR A 26 -16.09 -6.41 10.10
CA TYR A 26 -15.65 -7.68 9.56
C TYR A 26 -14.63 -8.33 10.52
N PRO A 27 -15.10 -8.96 11.61
CA PRO A 27 -14.20 -9.54 12.62
C PRO A 27 -13.32 -10.67 12.09
N ASP A 28 -13.65 -11.24 10.94
CA ASP A 28 -12.90 -12.27 10.21
C ASP A 28 -12.01 -11.72 9.10
N ALA A 29 -11.94 -10.39 8.93
CA ALA A 29 -11.11 -9.76 7.93
C ALA A 29 -9.65 -10.19 8.06
N LYS A 30 -9.06 -10.42 6.89
CA LYS A 30 -7.63 -10.73 6.69
C LYS A 30 -7.03 -9.50 6.01
N ILE A 31 -6.06 -8.88 6.66
CA ILE A 31 -5.53 -7.59 6.21
C ILE A 31 -4.13 -7.82 5.65
N VAL A 32 -3.85 -7.22 4.50
CA VAL A 32 -2.50 -7.13 3.92
C VAL A 32 -2.14 -5.65 3.90
N GLN A 33 -1.07 -5.27 4.59
CA GLN A 33 -0.52 -3.92 4.52
C GLN A 33 0.77 -3.97 3.71
N THR A 34 0.84 -3.20 2.63
CA THR A 34 2.05 -3.11 1.81
C THR A 34 2.89 -1.92 2.24
N HIS A 35 4.21 -2.12 2.23
CA HIS A 35 5.19 -1.15 2.68
C HIS A 35 6.11 -0.71 1.54
N ARG A 36 6.36 0.59 1.50
CA ARG A 36 7.25 1.26 0.56
C ARG A 36 7.76 2.54 1.22
N ALA A 37 8.93 3.02 0.81
CA ALA A 37 9.46 4.32 1.22
C ALA A 37 8.38 5.41 1.09
N PRO A 38 8.19 6.27 2.10
CA PRO A 38 7.20 7.35 2.08
C PRO A 38 7.38 8.30 0.89
N SER A 39 8.62 8.72 0.62
CA SER A 39 8.99 9.57 -0.52
C SER A 39 8.49 9.01 -1.86
N GLU A 40 8.79 7.74 -2.13
CA GLU A 40 8.35 7.07 -3.36
C GLU A 40 6.83 6.88 -3.44
N SER A 41 6.19 6.64 -2.29
CA SER A 41 4.75 6.43 -2.20
C SER A 41 3.98 7.73 -2.44
N ILE A 42 4.45 8.82 -1.85
CA ILE A 42 3.88 10.17 -2.00
C ILE A 42 4.03 10.64 -3.44
N ALA A 43 5.22 10.53 -4.05
CA ALA A 43 5.41 10.89 -5.46
C ALA A 43 4.48 10.09 -6.39
N SER A 44 4.38 8.77 -6.15
CA SER A 44 3.49 7.90 -6.92
C SER A 44 2.03 8.31 -6.77
N TRP A 45 1.57 8.60 -5.55
CA TRP A 45 0.19 8.98 -5.30
C TRP A 45 -0.13 10.37 -5.86
N ALA A 46 0.76 11.35 -5.70
CA ALA A 46 0.63 12.68 -6.28
C ALA A 46 0.46 12.61 -7.81
N SER A 47 1.21 11.74 -8.50
CA SER A 47 1.06 11.55 -9.95
C SER A 47 -0.29 10.95 -10.36
N VAL A 48 -0.84 10.03 -9.56
CA VAL A 48 -2.18 9.48 -9.80
C VAL A 48 -3.24 10.55 -9.54
N GLN A 49 -3.05 11.35 -8.49
CA GLN A 49 -3.97 12.42 -8.13
C GLN A 49 -4.02 13.51 -9.20
N ALA A 50 -2.86 13.91 -9.73
CA ALA A 50 -2.77 14.87 -10.83
C ALA A 50 -3.47 14.38 -12.09
N ARG A 51 -3.30 13.10 -12.44
CA ARG A 51 -4.04 12.49 -13.57
C ARG A 51 -5.55 12.50 -13.34
N MET A 52 -5.99 12.14 -12.13
CA MET A 52 -7.42 12.12 -11.80
C MET A 52 -8.03 13.52 -11.87
N TRP A 53 -7.34 14.54 -11.36
CA TRP A 53 -7.83 15.92 -11.42
C TRP A 53 -7.77 16.50 -12.82
N GLY A 54 -6.78 16.11 -13.63
CA GLY A 54 -6.70 16.48 -15.04
C GLY A 54 -7.84 15.94 -15.91
N VAL A 55 -8.56 14.90 -15.46
CA VAL A 55 -9.80 14.47 -16.14
C VAL A 55 -10.95 15.46 -15.89
N ALA A 56 -10.94 16.14 -14.74
CA ALA A 56 -12.02 17.01 -14.29
C ALA A 56 -11.73 18.51 -14.48
N SER A 57 -10.49 18.90 -14.79
CA SER A 57 -10.06 20.29 -14.92
C SER A 57 -8.86 20.41 -15.86
N ASP A 58 -8.87 21.44 -16.71
CA ASP A 58 -7.72 21.83 -17.54
C ASP A 58 -6.60 22.50 -16.72
N HIS A 59 -6.89 22.89 -15.48
CA HIS A 59 -5.94 23.46 -14.55
C HIS A 59 -5.70 22.51 -13.36
N VAL A 60 -4.46 22.02 -13.24
CA VAL A 60 -4.02 21.11 -12.18
C VAL A 60 -2.86 21.76 -11.41
N ASP A 61 -3.13 22.17 -10.17
CA ASP A 61 -2.11 22.67 -9.25
C ASP A 61 -1.30 21.50 -8.65
N LEU A 62 -0.13 21.22 -9.24
CA LEU A 62 0.74 20.13 -8.80
C LEU A 62 1.33 20.36 -7.41
N HIS A 63 1.61 21.60 -7.03
CA HIS A 63 2.12 21.92 -5.70
C HIS A 63 1.02 21.72 -4.64
N GLY A 64 -0.19 22.21 -4.90
CA GLY A 64 -1.36 21.95 -4.05
C GLY A 64 -1.62 20.45 -3.87
N ILE A 65 -1.44 19.65 -4.93
CA ILE A 65 -1.50 18.18 -4.86
C ILE A 65 -0.39 17.61 -3.97
N GLY A 66 0.86 18.04 -4.13
CA GLY A 66 1.98 17.59 -3.30
C GLY A 66 1.70 17.77 -1.82
N LYS A 67 1.30 18.99 -1.44
CA LYS A 67 0.91 19.32 -0.06
C LYS A 67 -0.28 18.49 0.43
N TYR A 68 -1.31 18.34 -0.38
CA TYR A 68 -2.49 17.54 -0.05
C TYR A 68 -2.15 16.07 0.20
N VAL A 69 -1.43 15.45 -0.74
CA VAL A 69 -1.07 14.02 -0.70
C VAL A 69 -0.11 13.73 0.44
N SER A 70 0.91 14.57 0.66
CA SER A 70 1.85 14.40 1.78
C SER A 70 1.11 14.48 3.13
N GLY A 71 0.29 15.51 3.33
CA GLY A 71 -0.49 15.65 4.56
C GLY A 71 -1.52 14.54 4.76
N LEU A 72 -2.12 14.01 3.69
CA LEU A 72 -3.01 12.87 3.79
C LEU A 72 -2.26 11.57 4.12
N ALA A 73 -1.11 11.32 3.48
CA ALA A 73 -0.26 10.17 3.77
C ALA A 73 0.17 10.15 5.24
N SER A 74 0.63 11.29 5.77
CA SER A 74 0.98 11.46 7.18
C SER A 74 -0.16 11.04 8.10
N ARG A 75 -1.37 11.57 7.89
CA ARG A 75 -2.56 11.23 8.69
C ARG A 75 -2.92 9.74 8.61
N LEU A 76 -2.87 9.14 7.43
CA LEU A 76 -3.19 7.72 7.24
C LEU A 76 -2.18 6.82 7.99
N VAL A 77 -0.89 7.10 7.87
CA VAL A 77 0.17 6.37 8.56
C VAL A 77 0.05 6.54 10.07
N ALA A 78 -0.12 7.77 10.56
CA ALA A 78 -0.29 8.07 11.97
C ALA A 78 -1.47 7.29 12.57
N LYS A 79 -2.60 7.23 11.86
CA LYS A 79 -3.80 6.51 12.31
C LYS A 79 -3.59 5.00 12.35
N SER A 80 -2.97 4.41 11.32
CA SER A 80 -2.62 2.98 11.29
C SER A 80 -1.67 2.60 12.44
N MET A 81 -0.59 3.38 12.61
CA MET A 81 0.37 3.20 13.71
C MET A 81 -0.30 3.32 15.08
N SER A 82 -1.18 4.31 15.25
CA SER A 82 -1.94 4.52 16.48
C SER A 82 -2.87 3.35 16.80
N SER A 83 -3.57 2.79 15.80
CA SER A 83 -4.41 1.59 15.96
C SER A 83 -3.59 0.37 16.39
N ARG A 84 -2.46 0.11 15.73
CA ARG A 84 -1.57 -1.00 16.09
C ARG A 84 -0.93 -0.86 17.47
N ARG A 85 -0.65 0.37 17.91
CA ARG A 85 -0.16 0.63 19.27
C ARG A 85 -1.21 0.37 20.36
N ARG A 86 -2.50 0.62 20.07
CA ARG A 86 -3.59 0.39 21.03
C ARG A 86 -3.93 -1.09 21.22
N ASP A 87 -3.77 -1.90 20.18
CA ASP A 87 -4.05 -3.33 20.24
C ASP A 87 -2.91 -4.13 19.57
N ALA A 88 -2.00 -4.65 20.40
CA ALA A 88 -0.89 -5.46 19.91
C ALA A 88 -1.34 -6.77 19.23
N LYS A 89 -2.57 -7.24 19.49
CA LYS A 89 -3.12 -8.43 18.80
C LYS A 89 -3.45 -8.13 17.33
N LEU A 90 -3.53 -6.85 16.95
CA LEU A 90 -3.76 -6.44 15.58
C LEU A 90 -2.63 -6.89 14.65
N ASP A 91 -1.40 -6.95 15.14
CA ASP A 91 -0.24 -7.35 14.33
C ASP A 91 -0.36 -8.80 13.82
N SER A 92 -0.93 -9.73 14.60
CA SER A 92 -1.12 -11.10 14.13
C SER A 92 -2.23 -11.23 13.08
N ARG A 93 -3.01 -10.17 12.84
CA ARG A 93 -4.12 -10.12 11.88
C ARG A 93 -3.74 -9.43 10.57
N ILE A 94 -2.55 -8.83 10.51
CA ILE A 94 -2.07 -8.10 9.36
C ILE A 94 -0.81 -8.77 8.80
N ALA A 95 -0.86 -9.13 7.53
CA ALA A 95 0.34 -9.52 6.78
C ALA A 95 1.02 -8.27 6.24
N ASP A 96 2.17 -7.92 6.82
CA ASP A 96 3.02 -6.82 6.40
C ASP A 96 3.92 -7.27 5.23
N VAL A 97 3.83 -6.58 4.10
CA VAL A 97 4.49 -6.97 2.84
C VAL A 97 5.38 -5.85 2.32
N GLN A 98 6.69 -6.07 2.29
CA GLN A 98 7.60 -5.14 1.64
C GLN A 98 7.41 -5.17 0.13
N LEU A 99 7.29 -4.00 -0.50
CA LEU A 99 7.22 -3.92 -1.96
C LEU A 99 8.49 -4.47 -2.63
N ALA A 100 9.64 -4.40 -1.94
CA ALA A 100 10.90 -4.98 -2.40
C ALA A 100 10.80 -6.51 -2.54
N ASP A 101 10.24 -7.19 -1.54
CA ASP A 101 10.03 -8.64 -1.56
C ASP A 101 9.09 -9.05 -2.70
N LEU A 102 8.00 -8.30 -2.88
CA LEU A 102 7.05 -8.58 -3.96
C LEU A 102 7.66 -8.37 -5.36
N LYS A 103 8.64 -7.47 -5.50
CA LYS A 103 9.39 -7.27 -6.75
C LYS A 103 10.43 -8.38 -6.98
N HIS A 104 11.04 -8.89 -5.91
CA HIS A 104 12.08 -9.91 -5.98
C HIS A 104 11.51 -11.31 -6.20
N ASP A 105 10.49 -11.69 -5.41
CA ASP A 105 9.85 -13.00 -5.42
C ASP A 105 8.34 -12.83 -5.17
N ALA A 106 7.60 -12.56 -6.24
CA ALA A 106 6.17 -12.28 -6.15
C ALA A 106 5.37 -13.50 -5.65
N ILE A 107 5.63 -14.69 -6.20
CA ILE A 107 4.88 -15.91 -5.87
C ILE A 107 5.19 -16.38 -4.46
N GLY A 108 6.46 -16.43 -4.06
CA GLY A 108 6.80 -16.81 -2.70
C GLY A 108 6.33 -15.78 -1.68
N THR A 109 6.33 -14.48 -2.00
CA THR A 109 5.73 -13.44 -1.13
C THR A 109 4.25 -13.69 -0.92
N VAL A 110 3.48 -13.94 -1.99
CA VAL A 110 2.05 -14.24 -1.87
C VAL A 110 1.82 -15.55 -1.10
N ALA A 111 2.62 -16.59 -1.33
CA ALA A 111 2.53 -17.84 -0.57
C ALA A 111 2.72 -17.63 0.94
N ARG A 112 3.69 -16.80 1.34
CA ARG A 112 3.90 -16.42 2.75
C ARG A 112 2.69 -15.67 3.33
N VAL A 113 2.11 -14.74 2.58
CA VAL A 113 0.89 -14.01 2.99
C VAL A 113 -0.29 -14.98 3.17
N TYR A 114 -0.49 -15.91 2.23
CA TYR A 114 -1.54 -16.92 2.32
C TYR A 114 -1.37 -17.79 3.57
N ALA A 115 -0.15 -18.29 3.82
CA ALA A 115 0.15 -19.08 5.01
C ALA A 115 -0.10 -18.31 6.31
N GLN A 116 0.40 -17.07 6.41
CA GLN A 116 0.22 -16.22 7.60
C GLN A 116 -1.26 -15.97 7.89
N LEU A 117 -2.05 -15.72 6.85
CA LEU A 117 -3.48 -15.42 6.99
C LEU A 117 -4.34 -16.68 7.05
N GLY A 118 -3.76 -17.89 7.05
CA GLY A 118 -4.49 -19.15 7.09
C GLY A 118 -5.39 -19.36 5.87
N ILE A 119 -4.93 -18.96 4.69
CA ILE A 119 -5.62 -19.16 3.40
C ILE A 119 -4.86 -20.23 2.63
N THR A 120 -5.57 -21.23 2.11
CA THR A 120 -4.98 -22.24 1.23
C THR A 120 -4.65 -21.64 -0.14
N LEU A 121 -3.37 -21.63 -0.52
CA LEU A 121 -2.96 -21.32 -1.88
C LEU A 121 -3.10 -22.59 -2.74
N THR A 122 -4.07 -22.62 -3.64
CA THR A 122 -4.27 -23.75 -4.55
C THR A 122 -3.24 -23.72 -5.68
N ALA A 123 -2.91 -24.89 -6.22
CA ALA A 123 -2.04 -25.00 -7.40
C ALA A 123 -2.61 -24.23 -8.60
N GLU A 124 -3.94 -24.23 -8.76
CA GLU A 124 -4.63 -23.46 -9.80
C GLU A 124 -4.42 -21.95 -9.63
N ALA A 125 -4.58 -21.43 -8.41
CA ALA A 125 -4.38 -20.00 -8.13
C ALA A 125 -2.91 -19.60 -8.34
N GLN A 126 -1.96 -20.43 -7.91
CA GLN A 126 -0.54 -20.18 -8.13
C GLN A 126 -0.21 -20.14 -9.64
N ALA A 127 -0.64 -21.14 -10.41
CA ALA A 127 -0.41 -21.19 -11.86
C ALA A 127 -1.04 -19.97 -12.58
N ALA A 128 -2.22 -19.52 -12.14
CA ALA A 128 -2.86 -18.33 -12.69
C ALA A 128 -2.05 -17.04 -12.41
N MET A 129 -1.45 -16.93 -11.23
CA MET A 129 -0.57 -15.80 -10.87
C MET A 129 0.73 -15.83 -11.68
N GLU A 130 1.36 -16.99 -11.82
CA GLU A 130 2.57 -17.19 -12.63
C GLU A 130 2.32 -16.78 -14.09
N ALA A 131 1.27 -17.30 -14.71
CA ALA A 131 0.87 -16.94 -16.07
C ALA A 131 0.56 -15.44 -16.22
N TRP A 132 0.04 -14.78 -15.17
CA TRP A 132 -0.18 -13.33 -15.20
C TRP A 132 1.14 -12.55 -15.15
N LEU A 133 2.10 -12.98 -14.33
CA LEU A 133 3.42 -12.36 -14.22
C LEU A 133 4.19 -12.44 -15.54
N GLU A 134 4.18 -13.61 -16.20
CA GLU A 134 4.79 -13.82 -17.51
C GLU A 134 4.25 -12.82 -18.55
N ARG A 135 2.92 -12.62 -18.59
CA ARG A 135 2.30 -11.65 -19.50
C ARG A 135 2.66 -10.20 -19.16
N LYS A 136 2.81 -9.87 -17.88
CA LYS A 136 3.03 -8.49 -17.41
C LYS A 136 4.46 -7.99 -17.65
N GLN A 137 5.46 -8.89 -17.65
CA GLN A 137 6.87 -8.58 -17.92
C GLN A 137 7.07 -7.82 -19.26
N VAL A 138 6.13 -7.92 -20.20
CA VAL A 138 6.16 -7.26 -21.52
C VAL A 138 5.90 -5.74 -21.45
N ARG A 139 5.51 -5.16 -20.30
CA ARG A 139 5.19 -3.74 -20.15
C ARG A 139 5.92 -3.07 -18.99
N HIS A 140 7.14 -2.58 -19.23
CA HIS A 140 7.80 -1.63 -18.33
C HIS A 140 8.40 -0.45 -19.11
N GLY A 141 7.56 0.57 -19.33
CA GLY A 141 7.95 1.92 -19.71
C GLY A 141 6.95 2.89 -19.10
N GLY A 142 7.30 3.49 -17.96
CA GLY A 142 6.43 4.43 -17.27
C GLY A 142 7.28 5.52 -16.64
N HIS A 143 6.96 6.78 -16.94
CA HIS A 143 7.58 7.95 -16.35
C HIS A 143 7.54 7.81 -14.82
N ARG A 144 8.71 7.75 -14.17
CA ARG A 144 8.80 7.71 -12.71
C ARG A 144 8.43 9.11 -12.22
N ALA A 145 7.37 9.21 -11.42
CA ALA A 145 7.00 10.47 -10.78
C ALA A 145 8.11 10.88 -9.82
N ARG A 146 8.56 12.13 -9.89
CA ARG A 146 9.58 12.66 -8.98
C ARG A 146 8.91 13.60 -7.99
N LEU A 147 9.40 13.64 -6.76
CA LEU A 147 8.87 14.55 -5.73
C LEU A 147 8.94 16.01 -6.17
N ILE A 148 10.01 16.39 -6.87
CA ILE A 148 10.23 17.76 -7.37
C ILE A 148 9.12 18.23 -8.33
N ASP A 149 8.44 17.31 -9.01
CA ASP A 149 7.32 17.65 -9.89
C ASP A 149 6.10 18.18 -9.10
N PHE A 150 6.10 18.02 -7.77
CA PHE A 150 5.04 18.40 -6.84
C PHE A 150 5.52 19.36 -5.74
N ASP A 151 6.66 20.03 -5.95
CA ASP A 151 7.31 20.93 -4.97
C ASP A 151 7.62 20.24 -3.63
N LEU A 152 8.08 18.99 -3.72
CA LEU A 152 8.52 18.19 -2.58
C LEU A 152 9.95 17.69 -2.81
N ASP A 153 10.64 17.40 -1.72
CA ASP A 153 11.89 16.64 -1.69
C ASP A 153 11.87 15.60 -0.56
N GLU A 154 12.89 14.74 -0.53
CA GLU A 154 12.95 13.65 0.44
C GLU A 154 13.12 14.18 1.87
N GLU A 155 13.92 15.24 2.05
CA GLU A 155 14.14 15.89 3.34
C GLU A 155 12.83 16.45 3.91
N GLY A 156 12.04 17.17 3.10
CA GLY A 156 10.76 17.74 3.48
C GLY A 156 9.68 16.69 3.77
N VAL A 157 9.74 15.53 3.10
CA VAL A 157 8.89 14.39 3.46
C VAL A 157 9.32 13.83 4.82
N MET A 158 10.62 13.55 4.99
CA MET A 158 11.15 12.92 6.21
C MET A 158 11.17 13.85 7.43
N ALA A 159 10.99 15.16 7.24
CA ALA A 159 10.80 16.12 8.31
C ALA A 159 9.53 15.86 9.15
N ASP A 160 8.53 15.14 8.63
CA ASP A 160 7.42 14.64 9.44
C ASP A 160 7.84 13.36 10.19
N PRO A 161 7.93 13.40 11.54
CA PRO A 161 8.45 12.30 12.34
C PRO A 161 7.64 11.01 12.22
N VAL A 162 6.37 11.09 11.79
CA VAL A 162 5.54 9.90 11.59
C VAL A 162 6.17 8.94 10.57
N PHE A 163 6.87 9.47 9.57
CA PHE A 163 7.49 8.66 8.53
C PHE A 163 8.74 7.97 9.04
N ALA A 164 9.57 8.63 9.84
CA ALA A 164 10.71 8.00 10.50
C ALA A 164 10.26 6.85 11.42
N GLU A 165 9.26 7.09 12.28
CA GLU A 165 8.67 6.05 13.15
C GLU A 165 8.13 4.87 12.34
N TYR A 166 7.44 5.15 11.23
CA TYR A 166 6.91 4.14 10.32
C TYR A 166 8.03 3.30 9.70
N CYS A 167 9.11 3.94 9.23
CA CYS A 167 10.22 3.24 8.61
C CYS A 167 10.92 2.31 9.61
N GLU A 168 11.17 2.81 10.83
CA GLU A 168 11.74 2.01 11.92
C GLU A 168 10.84 0.82 12.27
N ARG A 169 9.54 1.08 12.51
CA ARG A 169 8.56 0.07 12.95
C ARG A 169 8.44 -1.10 11.99
N PHE A 170 8.49 -0.83 10.70
CA PHE A 170 8.24 -1.81 9.65
C PHE A 170 9.49 -2.19 8.85
N GLY A 171 10.68 -1.74 9.26
CA GLY A 171 11.94 -2.03 8.55
C GLY A 171 11.93 -1.56 7.09
N VAL A 172 11.27 -0.44 6.81
CA VAL A 172 11.23 0.12 5.46
C VAL A 172 12.51 0.90 5.22
N ALA A 173 13.22 0.59 4.13
CA ALA A 173 14.37 1.37 3.70
C ALA A 173 13.89 2.78 3.32
N CYS A 174 14.19 3.74 4.18
CA CYS A 174 13.97 5.17 3.97
C CYS A 174 15.34 5.83 3.90
N PRO A 175 15.54 6.78 2.96
CA PRO A 175 16.79 7.53 2.86
C PRO A 175 17.09 8.31 4.15
#